data_AF-A0A7S0Q6U9-F1
#
_entry.id   AF-A0A7S0Q6U9-F1
#
_cell.length_a   1.000
_cell.length_b   1.000
_cell.length_c   1.000
_cell.angle_alpha   90.00
_cell.angle_beta   90.00
_cell.angle_gamma   90.00
#
_symmetry.space_group_name_H-M   'P 1'
#
loop_
_entity.id
_entity.type
_entity.pdbx_description
1 polymer ?
#
loop_
_entity_poly.entity_id
_entity_poly.type
_entity_poly.pdbx_seq_one_letter_code
_entity_poly.pdbx_strand_id
1 'polypeptide(L)'
;RARASALGDGALHIVHEPGCAIKEHLPGGISKAVATANTADSIVLMLGLDGTVENEGKDRWSRGGKGKSSLQESGQFDSIALPPVQEELLSQLIDVCAKRKKHLALVLLSGSAIAVDAAVRSPSVGAILQAFY
;
A
#
# COMPACT_ATOMS: atom_id res chain seq x y z
N ARG A 1 19.35 16.10 7.67
CA ARG A 1 19.11 15.04 8.68
C ARG A 1 19.37 13.70 8.01
N ALA A 2 20.36 12.94 8.45
CA ALA A 2 20.77 11.69 7.82
C ALA A 2 19.67 10.62 7.95
N ARG A 3 19.29 9.98 6.84
CA ARG A 3 18.42 8.78 6.84
C ARG A 3 19.31 7.60 7.23
N ALA A 4 19.28 7.20 8.50
CA ALA A 4 19.75 5.88 8.87
C ALA A 4 18.76 4.86 8.26
N SER A 5 19.22 4.01 7.35
CA SER A 5 18.43 2.87 6.87
C SER A 5 18.31 1.89 8.03
N ALA A 6 17.12 1.79 8.64
CA ALA A 6 16.86 0.90 9.77
C ALA A 6 17.13 -0.58 9.47
N LEU A 7 17.27 -0.95 8.20
CA LEU A 7 17.49 -2.31 7.74
C LEU A 7 18.96 -2.57 7.29
N GLY A 8 19.87 -1.61 7.49
CA GLY A 8 21.14 -1.51 6.74
C GLY A 8 22.42 -2.15 7.30
N ASP A 9 22.42 -2.81 8.47
CA ASP A 9 23.68 -3.23 9.13
C ASP A 9 23.92 -4.77 9.19
N GLY A 10 23.26 -5.58 8.35
CA GLY A 10 23.40 -7.05 8.37
C GLY A 10 23.25 -7.72 7.01
N ALA A 11 23.44 -9.05 6.98
CA ALA A 11 23.46 -9.96 5.82
C ALA A 11 22.22 -9.94 4.88
N LEU A 12 21.30 -8.97 5.03
CA LEU A 12 20.18 -8.75 4.13
C LEU A 12 20.58 -7.82 2.99
N HIS A 13 20.44 -8.31 1.76
CA HIS A 13 20.47 -7.46 0.57
C HIS A 13 19.09 -6.84 0.34
N ILE A 14 19.01 -5.52 0.33
CA ILE A 14 17.74 -4.79 0.26
C ILE A 14 17.68 -4.05 -1.06
N VAL A 15 16.60 -4.29 -1.79
CA VAL A 15 16.25 -3.54 -2.99
C VAL A 15 14.96 -2.79 -2.71
N HIS A 16 14.98 -1.48 -2.94
CA HIS A 16 13.82 -0.62 -2.72
C HIS A 16 13.23 -0.20 -4.06
N GLU A 17 11.95 -0.48 -4.24
CA GLU A 17 11.16 0.01 -5.36
C GLU A 17 9.93 0.76 -4.83
N PRO A 18 9.66 1.99 -5.29
CA PRO A 18 8.55 2.79 -4.78
C PRO A 18 7.18 2.22 -5.17
N GLY A 19 7.07 1.54 -6.31
CA GLY A 19 5.80 1.03 -6.84
C GLY A 19 4.86 2.13 -7.34
N CYS A 20 4.32 2.95 -6.43
CA CYS A 20 3.45 4.08 -6.73
C CYS A 20 3.65 5.24 -5.74
N ALA A 21 3.01 6.39 -6.01
CA ALA A 21 2.82 7.43 -5.01
C ALA A 21 1.56 7.14 -4.19
N ILE A 22 1.24 7.97 -3.20
CA ILE A 22 0.07 7.77 -2.32
C ILE A 22 -1.24 7.68 -3.12
N LYS A 23 -1.42 8.54 -4.14
CA LYS A 23 -2.66 8.59 -4.96
C LYS A 23 -2.43 8.40 -6.46
N GLU A 24 -1.18 8.28 -6.90
CA GLU A 24 -0.82 8.41 -8.31
C GLU A 24 0.11 7.29 -8.77
N HIS A 25 0.00 6.94 -10.05
CA HIS A 25 0.95 6.04 -10.70
C HIS A 25 2.29 6.74 -10.89
N LEU A 26 3.37 6.00 -10.63
CA LEU A 26 4.71 6.38 -11.07
C LEU A 26 5.00 5.71 -12.42
N PRO A 27 5.69 6.40 -13.37
CA PRO A 27 6.02 5.81 -14.66
C PRO A 27 6.77 4.48 -14.54
N GLY A 28 6.10 3.38 -14.91
CA GLY A 28 6.60 2.01 -14.81
C GLY A 28 6.83 1.49 -13.39
N GLY A 29 6.36 2.22 -12.36
CA GLY A 29 6.68 1.91 -10.95
C GLY A 29 6.17 0.54 -10.51
N ILE A 30 4.91 0.21 -10.83
CA ILE A 30 4.33 -1.10 -10.49
C ILE A 30 5.09 -2.23 -11.20
N SER A 31 5.39 -2.08 -12.49
CA SER A 31 6.13 -3.09 -13.25
C SER A 31 7.53 -3.33 -12.68
N LYS A 32 8.23 -2.27 -12.24
CA LYS A 32 9.54 -2.40 -11.57
C LYS A 32 9.42 -3.09 -10.21
N ALA A 33 8.45 -2.71 -9.39
CA ALA A 33 8.19 -3.36 -8.11
C ALA A 33 7.89 -4.86 -8.29
N VAL A 34 7.07 -5.23 -9.28
CA VAL A 34 6.78 -6.63 -9.65
C VAL A 34 8.03 -7.37 -10.12
N ALA A 35 8.88 -6.74 -10.93
CA ALA A 35 10.14 -7.35 -11.38
C ALA A 35 11.09 -7.64 -10.20
N THR A 36 11.24 -6.67 -9.29
CA THR A 36 12.06 -6.81 -8.07
C THR A 36 11.50 -7.87 -7.12
N ALA A 37 10.17 -7.88 -6.93
CA ALA A 37 9.48 -8.88 -6.13
C ALA A 37 9.67 -10.32 -6.64
N ASN A 38 9.77 -10.49 -7.98
CA ASN A 38 10.03 -11.81 -8.56
C ASN A 38 11.38 -12.38 -8.12
N THR A 39 12.40 -11.53 -7.97
CA THR A 39 13.77 -11.95 -7.62
C THR A 39 14.04 -11.98 -6.12
N ALA A 40 13.29 -11.22 -5.31
CA ALA A 40 13.50 -11.14 -3.86
C ALA A 40 13.01 -12.39 -3.10
N ASP A 41 13.67 -12.80 -2.03
CA ASP A 41 13.26 -13.94 -1.20
C ASP A 41 12.01 -13.66 -0.36
N SER A 42 11.81 -12.40 0.02
CA SER A 42 10.70 -11.93 0.83
C SER A 42 10.34 -10.49 0.46
N ILE A 43 9.09 -10.11 0.72
CA ILE A 43 8.58 -8.78 0.37
C ILE A 43 8.05 -8.10 1.62
N VAL A 44 8.51 -6.87 1.85
CA VAL A 44 7.90 -5.94 2.80
C VAL A 44 7.26 -4.83 1.98
N LEU A 45 5.94 -4.74 2.01
CA LEU A 45 5.17 -3.75 1.27
C LEU A 45 4.60 -2.72 2.24
N MET A 46 4.98 -1.46 2.06
CA MET A 46 4.52 -0.34 2.89
C MET A 46 3.47 0.45 2.12
N LEU A 47 2.23 0.43 2.60
CA LEU A 47 1.09 1.16 2.05
C LEU A 47 0.46 2.02 3.13
N GLY A 48 -0.45 2.91 2.74
CA GLY A 48 -1.17 3.71 3.70
C GLY A 48 -1.59 5.07 3.18
N LEU A 49 -1.77 5.98 4.11
CA LEU A 49 -2.25 7.33 3.89
C LEU A 49 -1.21 8.35 4.36
N ASP A 50 -1.42 9.60 3.98
CA ASP A 50 -0.68 10.74 4.49
C ASP A 50 -1.62 11.96 4.61
N GLY A 51 -1.05 13.10 5.00
CA GLY A 51 -1.75 14.38 5.11
C GLY A 51 -2.43 14.87 3.82
N THR A 52 -2.17 14.24 2.67
CA THR A 52 -2.85 14.53 1.41
C THR A 52 -4.16 13.75 1.23
N VAL A 53 -4.43 12.76 2.09
CA VAL A 53 -5.65 11.95 2.11
C VAL A 53 -6.42 12.13 3.42
N GLU A 54 -5.75 12.08 4.58
CA GLU A 54 -6.36 12.32 5.89
C GLU A 54 -5.84 13.62 6.49
N ASN A 55 -6.73 14.59 6.69
CA ASN A 55 -6.39 15.91 7.21
C ASN A 55 -7.53 16.43 8.08
N GLU A 56 -7.20 17.30 9.04
CA GLU A 56 -8.16 17.90 9.95
C GLU A 56 -9.28 18.63 9.18
N GLY A 57 -10.53 18.43 9.60
CA GLY A 57 -11.70 19.01 8.95
C GLY A 57 -12.08 18.37 7.61
N LYS A 58 -11.42 17.28 7.22
CA LYS A 58 -11.73 16.50 6.01
C LYS A 58 -11.88 15.02 6.33
N ASP A 59 -13.09 14.61 6.70
CA ASP A 59 -13.39 13.20 6.85
C ASP A 59 -13.19 12.48 5.52
N ARG A 60 -12.58 11.28 5.59
CA ARG A 60 -12.47 10.38 4.43
C ARG A 60 -13.84 9.90 3.95
N TRP A 61 -14.82 9.84 4.85
CA TRP A 61 -16.19 9.41 4.60
C TRP A 61 -17.16 10.49 5.06
N SER A 62 -17.85 11.16 4.13
CA SER A 62 -18.92 12.09 4.52
C SER A 62 -20.25 11.33 4.61
N ARG A 63 -20.82 11.21 5.82
CA ARG A 63 -22.17 10.65 6.04
C ARG A 63 -23.23 11.63 5.47
N GLY A 64 -23.45 11.59 4.16
CA GLY A 64 -24.48 12.40 3.50
C GLY A 64 -24.82 12.04 2.04
N GLY A 65 -23.98 11.27 1.35
CA GLY A 65 -24.22 10.90 -0.05
C GLY A 65 -25.18 9.72 -0.21
N LYS A 66 -26.50 9.98 -0.25
CA LYS A 66 -27.43 9.01 -0.87
C LYS A 66 -27.05 8.89 -2.35
N GLY A 67 -26.36 7.81 -2.70
CA GLY A 67 -26.31 7.24 -4.05
C GLY A 67 -25.77 8.16 -5.15
N LYS A 68 -24.48 7.98 -5.46
CA LYS A 68 -23.95 7.78 -6.81
C LYS A 68 -22.43 7.63 -6.69
N SER A 69 -21.91 6.48 -7.12
CA SER A 69 -20.50 6.33 -7.45
C SER A 69 -20.24 7.17 -8.71
N SER A 70 -20.01 8.45 -8.55
CA SER A 70 -19.45 9.30 -9.61
C SER A 70 -18.06 9.71 -9.15
N LEU A 71 -17.07 9.13 -9.82
CA LEU A 71 -15.71 9.63 -9.90
C LEU A 71 -15.68 11.17 -9.96
N GLN A 72 -14.69 11.75 -9.27
CA GLN A 72 -14.07 13.06 -9.53
C GLN A 72 -15.02 14.25 -9.27
N GLU A 73 -14.78 15.09 -8.26
CA GLU A 73 -14.00 16.32 -8.48
C GLU A 73 -13.46 16.97 -7.18
N SER A 74 -13.77 16.43 -5.98
CA SER A 74 -13.47 17.12 -4.71
C SER A 74 -12.37 16.49 -3.83
N GLY A 75 -11.78 15.37 -4.24
CA GLY A 75 -10.74 14.69 -3.45
C GLY A 75 -11.22 14.12 -2.11
N GLN A 76 -12.53 14.06 -1.87
CA GLN A 76 -13.14 13.34 -0.75
C GLN A 76 -13.31 11.86 -1.12
N PHE A 77 -13.00 11.00 -0.16
CA PHE A 77 -12.67 9.61 -0.47
C PHE A 77 -13.77 8.58 -0.23
N ASP A 78 -15.01 8.88 0.17
CA ASP A 78 -16.16 7.94 0.39
C ASP A 78 -15.87 6.46 0.71
N SER A 79 -14.76 6.14 1.35
CA SER A 79 -14.26 4.79 1.55
C SER A 79 -13.11 4.81 2.55
N ILE A 80 -13.03 3.74 3.34
CA ILE A 80 -11.88 3.48 4.21
C ILE A 80 -10.80 2.65 3.50
N ALA A 81 -10.99 2.32 2.22
CA ALA A 81 -10.05 1.56 1.41
C ALA A 81 -8.73 2.29 1.20
N LEU A 82 -7.74 1.56 0.69
CA LEU A 82 -6.51 2.16 0.19
C LEU A 82 -6.80 3.00 -1.06
N PRO A 83 -5.96 4.00 -1.38
CA PRO A 83 -6.00 4.64 -2.68
C PRO A 83 -5.93 3.60 -3.81
N PRO A 84 -6.72 3.72 -4.91
CA PRO A 84 -6.84 2.67 -5.91
C PRO A 84 -5.53 2.16 -6.50
N VAL A 85 -4.55 3.05 -6.71
CA VAL A 85 -3.22 2.65 -7.22
C VAL A 85 -2.44 1.76 -6.24
N GLN A 86 -2.63 1.95 -4.94
CA GLN A 86 -2.03 1.11 -3.91
C GLN A 86 -2.72 -0.25 -3.83
N GLU A 87 -4.05 -0.32 -4.06
CA GLU A 87 -4.76 -1.60 -4.18
C GLU A 87 -4.29 -2.41 -5.39
N GLU A 88 -4.05 -1.75 -6.53
CA GLU A 88 -3.48 -2.40 -7.71
C GLU A 88 -2.09 -2.97 -7.40
N LEU A 89 -1.20 -2.16 -6.81
CA LEU A 89 0.13 -2.61 -6.42
C LEU A 89 0.07 -3.81 -5.46
N LEU A 90 -0.79 -3.75 -4.44
CA LEU A 90 -1.03 -4.85 -3.49
C LEU A 90 -1.47 -6.12 -4.21
N SER A 91 -2.45 -6.02 -5.10
CA SER A 91 -2.97 -7.17 -5.85
C SER A 91 -1.89 -7.81 -6.72
N GLN A 92 -1.11 -7.01 -7.46
CA GLN A 92 -0.06 -7.53 -8.32
C GLN A 92 1.05 -8.23 -7.52
N LEU A 93 1.42 -7.69 -6.35
CA LEU A 93 2.44 -8.31 -5.50
C LEU A 93 1.93 -9.58 -4.80
N ILE A 94 0.64 -9.62 -4.40
CA ILE A 94 0.00 -10.85 -3.93
C ILE A 94 0.07 -11.94 -5.01
N ASP A 95 -0.23 -11.60 -6.27
CA ASP A 95 -0.18 -12.56 -7.38
C ASP A 95 1.24 -13.09 -7.62
N VAL A 96 2.26 -12.23 -7.52
CA VAL A 96 3.67 -12.64 -7.60
C VAL A 96 4.01 -13.62 -6.48
N CYS A 97 3.63 -13.29 -5.24
CA CYS A 97 3.85 -14.16 -4.08
C CYS A 97 3.14 -15.51 -4.24
N ALA A 98 1.91 -15.53 -4.72
CA ALA A 98 1.16 -16.77 -4.98
C ALA A 98 1.85 -17.64 -6.02
N LYS A 99 2.25 -17.07 -7.17
CA LYS A 99 2.95 -17.79 -8.26
C LYS A 99 4.32 -18.31 -7.84
N ARG A 100 5.03 -17.58 -6.96
CA ARG A 100 6.39 -17.91 -6.53
C ARG A 100 6.45 -18.65 -5.19
N LYS A 101 5.30 -18.89 -4.55
CA LYS A 101 5.19 -19.49 -3.21
C LYS A 101 6.02 -18.74 -2.16
N LYS A 102 5.96 -17.41 -2.20
CA LYS A 102 6.64 -16.49 -1.28
C LYS A 102 5.62 -15.80 -0.39
N HIS A 103 6.08 -15.22 0.71
CA HIS A 103 5.23 -14.44 1.62
C HIS A 103 5.48 -12.94 1.49
N LEU A 104 4.41 -12.18 1.64
CA LEU A 104 4.38 -10.73 1.73
C LEU A 104 4.03 -10.31 3.15
N ALA A 105 4.82 -9.39 3.72
CA ALA A 105 4.48 -8.66 4.92
C ALA A 105 3.94 -7.28 4.53
N LEU A 106 2.69 -7.00 4.87
CA LEU A 106 2.05 -5.71 4.61
C LEU A 106 2.20 -4.81 5.84
N VAL A 107 2.76 -3.62 5.65
CA VAL A 107 2.87 -2.58 6.69
C VAL A 107 1.96 -1.42 6.30
N LEU A 108 1.07 -1.04 7.20
CA LEU A 108 0.10 0.03 7.01
C LEU A 108 0.48 1.25 7.85
N LEU A 109 0.69 2.38 7.18
CA LEU A 109 0.96 3.68 7.78
C LEU A 109 -0.26 4.59 7.62
N SER A 110 -1.03 4.76 8.67
CA SER A 110 -2.19 5.65 8.66
C SER A 110 -2.65 6.01 10.06
N GLY A 111 -3.20 7.21 10.21
CA GLY A 111 -3.77 7.71 11.46
C GLY A 111 -5.12 7.08 11.79
N SER A 112 -5.74 6.40 10.83
CA SER A 112 -7.05 5.77 10.97
C SER A 112 -7.11 4.41 10.26
N ALA A 113 -8.15 3.62 10.54
CA ALA A 113 -8.30 2.26 10.01
C ALA A 113 -8.39 2.23 8.48
N ILE A 114 -7.76 1.23 7.84
CA ILE A 114 -7.83 1.01 6.40
C ILE A 114 -8.44 -0.37 6.12
N ALA A 115 -9.35 -0.45 5.15
CA ALA A 115 -9.81 -1.74 4.64
C ALA A 115 -8.74 -2.37 3.74
N VAL A 116 -8.27 -3.56 4.11
CA VAL A 116 -7.27 -4.36 3.38
C VAL A 116 -7.74 -5.78 3.13
N ASP A 117 -9.01 -5.90 2.74
CA ASP A 117 -9.73 -7.15 2.49
C ASP A 117 -8.98 -8.15 1.59
N ALA A 118 -8.35 -7.65 0.53
CA ALA A 118 -7.57 -8.48 -0.40
C ALA A 118 -6.36 -9.14 0.30
N ALA A 119 -5.70 -8.41 1.21
CA ALA A 119 -4.58 -8.93 1.97
C ALA A 119 -5.04 -9.98 3.00
N VAL A 120 -6.13 -9.71 3.73
CA VAL A 120 -6.68 -10.63 4.75
C VAL A 120 -7.10 -11.98 4.16
N ARG A 121 -7.64 -11.98 2.94
CA ARG A 121 -8.09 -13.21 2.27
C ARG A 121 -6.98 -13.98 1.55
N SER A 122 -5.79 -13.40 1.41
CA SER A 122 -4.72 -14.00 0.63
C SER A 122 -3.76 -14.81 1.50
N PRO A 123 -3.56 -16.13 1.22
CA PRO A 123 -2.58 -16.93 1.95
C PRO A 123 -1.13 -16.50 1.68
N SER A 124 -0.90 -15.70 0.64
CA SER A 124 0.41 -15.15 0.33
C SER A 124 0.80 -13.99 1.25
N VAL A 125 -0.17 -13.37 1.94
CA VAL A 125 0.12 -12.35 2.95
C VAL A 125 0.33 -13.04 4.28
N GLY A 126 1.61 -13.14 4.69
CA GLY A 126 1.99 -13.82 5.94
C GLY A 126 1.87 -12.96 7.18
N ALA A 127 1.86 -11.63 7.02
CA ALA A 127 1.74 -10.68 8.11
C ALA A 127 1.09 -9.37 7.65
N ILE A 128 0.31 -8.76 8.54
CA ILE A 128 -0.22 -7.40 8.40
C ILE A 128 0.13 -6.64 9.68
N LEU A 129 0.84 -5.53 9.54
CA LEU A 129 1.26 -4.65 10.63
C LEU A 129 0.62 -3.28 10.45
N GLN A 130 -0.33 -2.91 11.32
CA GLN A 130 -0.78 -1.52 11.45
C GLN A 130 0.23 -0.76 12.31
N ALA A 131 1.03 0.10 11.68
CA ALA A 131 2.13 0.81 12.33
C ALA A 131 1.81 2.27 12.69
N PHE A 132 0.66 2.80 12.25
CA PHE A 132 0.27 4.20 12.44
C PHE A 132 1.34 5.17 11.92
N TYR A 133 1.65 6.27 12.64
CA TYR A 133 2.70 7.24 12.30
C TYR A 133 3.76 7.32 13.39
#